data_AF-A0A975PH37-F1
#
_entry.id   AF-A0A975PH37-F1
#
_cell.length_a   1.000
_cell.length_b   1.000
_cell.length_c   1.000
_cell.angle_alpha   90.00
_cell.angle_beta   90.00
_cell.angle_gamma   90.00
#
_symmetry.space_group_name_H-M   'P 1'
#
loop_
_entity.id
_entity.type
_entity.pdbx_description
1 polymer ?
#
loop_
_entity_poly.entity_id
_entity_poly.type
_entity_poly.pdbx_seq_one_letter_code
_entity_poly.pdbx_strand_id
1 'polypeptide(L)'
;MHPPAEPAPEPKADPVTPPPAEPAPAQPATPVEPKMEEPKQEPAKEEPKKEPEPVDSSLKLNDEQIVKAMKRSFETGEFKELSAGKPISWKAGPAESIGGESYQTGILEYSGETIFGVRPIQAKALLKDGVVVKWISPKSGMEIK
;
A
#
# COMPACT_ATOMS: atom_id res chain seq x y z
N MET A 1 2.66 -44.75 59.73
CA MET A 1 2.18 -43.36 59.61
C MET A 1 3.42 -42.47 59.65
N HIS A 2 3.85 -41.95 58.50
CA HIS A 2 4.95 -40.99 58.36
C HIS A 2 4.36 -39.66 57.85
N PRO A 3 4.91 -38.49 58.22
CA PRO A 3 4.41 -37.19 57.80
C PRO A 3 4.71 -36.92 56.31
N PRO A 4 3.97 -36.02 55.64
CA PRO A 4 4.26 -35.64 54.26
C PRO A 4 5.57 -34.87 54.18
N ALA A 5 6.39 -35.20 53.18
CA ALA A 5 7.59 -34.44 52.85
C ALA A 5 7.20 -33.08 52.27
N GLU A 6 7.67 -32.01 52.91
CA GLU A 6 7.54 -30.63 52.45
C GLU A 6 8.44 -30.43 51.20
N PRO A 7 7.98 -29.75 50.14
CA PRO A 7 8.81 -29.50 48.96
C PRO A 7 9.90 -28.46 49.25
N ALA A 8 11.12 -28.76 48.83
CA ALA A 8 12.24 -27.83 48.87
C ALA A 8 11.95 -26.58 48.00
N PRO A 9 12.41 -25.38 48.41
CA PRO A 9 12.24 -24.18 47.60
C PRO A 9 13.03 -24.29 46.30
N GLU A 10 12.36 -24.01 45.19
CA GLU A 10 12.96 -23.94 43.86
C GLU A 10 14.08 -22.89 43.81
N PRO A 11 15.19 -23.13 43.10
CA PRO A 11 16.19 -22.10 42.84
C PRO A 11 15.54 -20.97 42.05
N LYS A 12 15.52 -19.76 42.62
CA LYS A 12 15.17 -18.54 41.90
C LYS A 12 16.09 -18.44 40.69
N ALA A 13 15.51 -18.53 39.50
CA ALA A 13 16.21 -18.22 38.26
C ALA A 13 16.81 -16.81 38.37
N ASP A 14 18.11 -16.70 38.12
CA ASP A 14 18.77 -15.43 37.88
C ASP A 14 18.00 -14.65 36.80
N PRO A 15 17.82 -13.33 36.95
CA PRO A 15 17.22 -12.52 35.91
C PRO A 15 18.07 -12.60 34.64
N VAL A 16 17.51 -13.17 33.57
CA VAL A 16 18.06 -13.10 32.23
C VAL A 16 18.12 -11.62 31.85
N THR A 17 19.33 -11.08 31.73
CA THR A 17 19.55 -9.69 31.30
C THR A 17 18.93 -9.51 29.90
N PRO A 18 18.05 -8.50 29.70
CA PRO A 18 17.54 -8.21 28.37
C PRO A 18 18.67 -7.73 27.45
N PRO A 19 18.61 -8.00 26.14
CA PRO A 19 19.53 -7.40 25.17
C PRO A 19 19.45 -5.86 25.21
N PRO A 20 20.52 -5.14 24.84
CA PRO A 20 20.53 -3.68 24.80
C PRO A 20 19.41 -3.12 23.92
N ALA A 21 18.69 -2.13 24.44
CA ALA A 21 17.62 -1.45 23.73
C ALA A 21 18.16 -0.65 22.53
N GLU A 22 17.56 -0.86 21.37
CA GLU A 22 17.71 -0.03 20.16
C GLU A 22 17.06 1.36 20.41
N PRO A 23 17.63 2.48 19.92
CA PRO A 23 17.11 3.81 20.23
C PRO A 23 15.76 4.07 19.57
N ALA A 24 14.76 4.39 20.39
CA ALA A 24 13.44 4.88 19.97
C ALA A 24 13.50 6.38 19.56
N PRO A 25 12.95 6.78 18.40
CA PRO A 25 12.73 8.19 18.09
C PRO A 25 11.56 8.79 18.87
N ALA A 26 11.78 9.99 19.40
CA ALA A 26 10.94 10.73 20.33
C ALA A 26 9.54 11.12 19.80
N GLN A 27 8.56 11.13 20.71
CA GLN A 27 7.24 11.74 20.52
C GLN A 27 7.24 13.24 20.89
N PRO A 28 6.33 14.05 20.31
CA PRO A 28 6.37 15.52 20.33
C PRO A 28 5.79 16.17 21.61
N ALA A 29 6.31 17.34 21.95
CA ALA A 29 5.69 18.30 22.87
C ALA A 29 4.80 19.29 22.10
N THR A 30 3.56 19.48 22.56
CA THR A 30 2.60 20.54 22.16
C THR A 30 2.73 21.76 23.08
N PRO A 31 1.94 22.86 22.95
CA PRO A 31 1.78 23.86 21.88
C PRO A 31 1.90 25.33 22.42
N VAL A 32 2.21 26.35 21.59
CA VAL A 32 1.74 27.76 21.73
C VAL A 32 2.06 28.62 20.48
N GLU A 33 1.04 29.21 19.85
CA GLU A 33 1.10 30.45 19.03
C GLU A 33 1.15 31.71 19.94
N PRO A 34 1.36 32.98 19.50
CA PRO A 34 1.67 33.52 18.15
C PRO A 34 2.82 34.59 18.11
N LYS A 35 3.10 35.10 16.89
CA LYS A 35 3.31 36.54 16.52
C LYS A 35 4.67 37.00 15.97
N MET A 36 4.60 37.48 14.70
CA MET A 36 5.41 38.48 13.95
C MET A 36 6.93 38.27 13.92
N GLU A 37 7.59 38.20 12.75
CA GLU A 37 7.71 39.29 11.78
C GLU A 37 8.19 38.77 10.42
N GLU A 38 7.74 39.41 9.35
CA GLU A 38 7.91 39.01 7.94
C GLU A 38 9.31 39.36 7.40
N PRO A 39 10.04 38.44 6.77
CA PRO A 39 11.07 38.79 5.80
C PRO A 39 10.43 38.81 4.42
N LYS A 40 10.18 40.03 3.92
CA LYS A 40 9.86 40.33 2.53
C LYS A 40 10.98 39.80 1.62
N GLN A 41 10.75 38.68 0.94
CA GLN A 41 11.49 38.26 -0.24
C GLN A 41 10.51 38.17 -1.40
N GLU A 42 10.51 39.19 -2.25
CA GLU A 42 10.00 39.08 -3.61
C GLU A 42 11.04 38.31 -4.43
N PRO A 43 10.64 37.23 -5.10
CA PRO A 43 10.82 37.22 -6.55
C PRO A 43 9.56 36.77 -7.28
N ALA A 44 9.09 37.63 -8.18
CA ALA A 44 8.20 37.26 -9.25
C ALA A 44 8.84 36.16 -10.13
N LYS A 45 8.17 35.01 -10.26
CA LYS A 45 8.14 34.25 -11.51
C LYS A 45 6.95 33.29 -11.50
N GLU A 46 5.87 33.75 -12.10
CA GLU A 46 4.85 32.99 -12.82
C GLU A 46 5.13 31.48 -12.92
N GLU A 47 4.39 30.66 -12.17
CA GLU A 47 4.22 29.25 -12.47
C GLU A 47 2.93 29.09 -13.28
N PRO A 48 2.97 28.99 -14.62
CA PRO A 48 1.85 28.44 -15.35
C PRO A 48 1.93 26.92 -15.21
N LYS A 49 1.03 26.32 -14.42
CA LYS A 49 0.80 24.88 -14.57
C LYS A 49 -0.66 24.46 -14.38
N LYS A 50 -1.30 24.47 -15.53
CA LYS A 50 -2.51 23.74 -15.93
C LYS A 50 -3.83 24.21 -15.35
N GLU A 51 -4.29 25.30 -15.95
CA GLU A 51 -5.61 25.34 -16.58
C GLU A 51 -6.08 23.92 -16.97
N PRO A 52 -7.29 23.46 -16.57
CA PRO A 52 -7.80 22.18 -16.99
C PRO A 52 -7.92 22.18 -18.51
N GLU A 53 -7.00 21.48 -19.18
CA GLU A 53 -7.06 21.26 -20.63
C GLU A 53 -8.43 20.61 -20.95
N PRO A 54 -9.29 21.22 -21.77
CA PRO A 54 -10.50 20.56 -22.24
C PRO A 54 -10.11 19.64 -23.40
N VAL A 55 -9.96 18.34 -23.18
CA VAL A 55 -9.79 17.39 -24.29
C VAL A 55 -10.51 16.05 -24.07
N ASP A 56 -11.51 15.86 -24.93
CA ASP A 56 -11.93 14.60 -25.53
C ASP A 56 -12.59 13.50 -24.67
N SER A 57 -13.90 13.62 -24.63
CA SER A 57 -14.90 12.57 -24.90
C SER A 57 -14.42 11.44 -25.82
N SER A 58 -13.59 10.52 -25.32
CA SER A 58 -13.60 9.12 -25.74
C SER A 58 -12.99 8.21 -24.68
N LEU A 59 -13.81 7.83 -23.70
CA LEU A 59 -13.76 6.53 -22.99
C LEU A 59 -12.49 6.18 -22.19
N LYS A 60 -11.61 7.14 -21.86
CA LYS A 60 -10.48 6.92 -20.94
C LYS A 60 -10.85 7.34 -19.51
N LEU A 61 -10.60 6.45 -18.57
CA LEU A 61 -10.85 6.62 -17.14
C LEU A 61 -9.73 7.49 -16.56
N ASN A 62 -10.09 8.42 -15.68
CA ASN A 62 -9.10 9.13 -14.87
C ASN A 62 -8.51 8.18 -13.81
N ASP A 63 -7.36 8.55 -13.22
CA ASP A 63 -6.66 7.74 -12.22
C ASP A 63 -7.57 7.28 -11.07
N GLU A 64 -8.44 8.18 -10.58
CA GLU A 64 -9.39 7.85 -9.52
C GLU A 64 -10.42 6.79 -9.95
N GLN A 65 -10.90 6.86 -11.20
CA GLN A 65 -11.84 5.90 -11.76
C GLN A 65 -11.18 4.53 -11.94
N ILE A 66 -9.91 4.51 -12.36
CA ILE A 66 -9.11 3.28 -12.44
C ILE A 66 -8.96 2.65 -11.06
N VAL A 67 -8.57 3.42 -10.05
CA VAL A 67 -8.44 2.94 -8.66
C VAL A 67 -9.77 2.44 -8.11
N LYS A 68 -10.87 3.15 -8.40
CA LYS A 68 -12.22 2.74 -8.00
C LYS A 68 -12.62 1.40 -8.63
N ALA A 69 -12.37 1.22 -9.92
CA ALA A 69 -12.64 -0.04 -10.62
C ALA A 69 -11.80 -1.20 -10.05
N MET A 70 -10.53 -0.94 -9.73
CA MET A 70 -9.66 -1.93 -9.08
C MET A 70 -10.16 -2.36 -7.71
N LYS A 71 -10.52 -1.40 -6.85
CA LYS A 71 -11.08 -1.68 -5.51
C LYS A 71 -12.35 -2.51 -5.63
N ARG A 72 -13.26 -2.12 -6.53
CA ARG A 72 -14.48 -2.87 -6.80
C ARG A 72 -14.19 -4.32 -7.22
N SER A 73 -13.26 -4.55 -8.14
CA SER A 73 -12.87 -5.90 -8.59
C SER A 73 -12.25 -6.73 -7.46
N PHE A 74 -11.50 -6.09 -6.57
CA PHE A 74 -10.93 -6.74 -5.39
C PHE A 74 -11.99 -7.10 -4.36
N GLU A 75 -12.98 -6.22 -4.15
CA GLU A 75 -14.11 -6.40 -3.22
C GLU A 75 -15.11 -7.46 -3.71
N THR A 76 -15.30 -7.58 -5.03
CA THR A 76 -16.15 -8.65 -5.60
C THR A 76 -15.53 -10.04 -5.43
N GLY A 77 -14.24 -10.13 -5.06
CA GLY A 77 -13.56 -11.41 -4.85
C GLY A 77 -13.42 -12.24 -6.12
N GLU A 78 -13.48 -11.59 -7.29
CA GLU A 78 -13.40 -12.26 -8.59
C GLU A 78 -12.04 -12.93 -8.83
N PHE A 79 -11.02 -12.50 -8.06
CA PHE A 79 -9.64 -12.98 -8.12
C PHE A 79 -9.17 -13.40 -6.72
N LYS A 80 -9.28 -14.70 -6.43
CA LYS A 80 -9.09 -15.24 -5.08
C LYS A 80 -7.67 -15.03 -4.55
N GLU A 81 -6.66 -15.13 -5.42
CA GLU A 81 -5.27 -14.92 -5.02
C GLU A 81 -4.97 -13.48 -4.63
N LEU A 82 -5.65 -12.50 -5.23
CA LEU A 82 -5.50 -11.10 -4.84
C LEU A 82 -6.23 -10.80 -3.54
N SER A 83 -7.48 -11.24 -3.42
CA SER A 83 -8.31 -10.97 -2.24
C SER A 83 -7.80 -11.65 -0.97
N ALA A 84 -6.95 -12.68 -1.08
CA ALA A 84 -6.25 -13.28 0.05
C ALA A 84 -5.18 -12.36 0.65
N GLY A 85 -4.62 -11.46 -0.16
CA GLY A 85 -3.62 -10.50 0.27
C GLY A 85 -4.20 -9.24 0.90
N LYS A 86 -3.39 -8.51 1.66
CA LYS A 86 -3.77 -7.18 2.17
C LYS A 86 -3.34 -6.10 1.17
N PRO A 87 -4.23 -5.25 0.65
CA PRO A 87 -3.84 -4.18 -0.24
C PRO A 87 -2.96 -3.16 0.52
N ILE A 88 -1.81 -2.84 -0.05
CA ILE A 88 -0.83 -1.86 0.44
C ILE A 88 -1.00 -0.53 -0.29
N SER A 89 -1.08 -0.57 -1.63
CA SER A 89 -1.14 0.64 -2.45
C SER A 89 -1.91 0.42 -3.75
N TRP A 90 -2.60 1.46 -4.21
CA TRP A 90 -3.35 1.48 -5.46
C TRP A 90 -2.91 2.68 -6.28
N LYS A 91 -2.58 2.47 -7.54
CA LYS A 91 -2.25 3.56 -8.47
C LYS A 91 -2.73 3.23 -9.87
N ALA A 92 -3.03 4.24 -10.67
CA ALA A 92 -3.19 4.02 -12.09
C ALA A 92 -1.83 3.66 -12.72
N GLY A 93 -1.88 2.82 -13.75
CA GLY A 93 -0.74 2.45 -14.57
C GLY A 93 -0.85 3.06 -15.98
N PRO A 94 0.24 3.03 -16.75
CA PRO A 94 0.21 3.46 -18.14
C PRO A 94 -0.75 2.57 -18.95
N ALA A 95 -1.44 3.14 -19.93
CA ALA A 95 -2.21 2.34 -20.87
C ALA A 95 -1.25 1.39 -21.61
N GLU A 96 -1.66 0.12 -21.75
CA GLU A 96 -0.84 -0.94 -22.31
C GLU A 96 -1.64 -1.70 -23.36
N SER A 97 -0.99 -2.07 -24.47
CA SER A 97 -1.62 -2.85 -25.52
C SER A 97 -1.17 -4.30 -25.44
N ILE A 98 -2.13 -5.22 -25.31
CA ILE A 98 -1.89 -6.66 -25.15
C ILE A 98 -2.72 -7.36 -26.21
N GLY A 99 -2.08 -8.15 -27.09
CA GLY A 99 -2.77 -8.88 -28.16
C GLY A 99 -3.46 -7.98 -29.20
N GLY A 100 -3.01 -6.74 -29.38
CA GLY A 100 -3.61 -5.77 -30.32
C GLY A 100 -4.81 -4.99 -29.75
N GLU A 101 -5.23 -5.28 -28.52
CA GLU A 101 -6.21 -4.47 -27.79
C GLU A 101 -5.51 -3.50 -26.84
N SER A 102 -6.04 -2.28 -26.70
CA SER A 102 -5.56 -1.27 -25.75
C SER A 102 -6.33 -1.37 -24.45
N TYR A 103 -5.62 -1.53 -23.35
CA TYR A 103 -6.17 -1.56 -22.01
C TYR A 103 -5.66 -0.37 -21.20
N GLN A 104 -6.54 0.19 -20.37
CA GLN A 104 -6.07 1.02 -19.27
C GLN A 104 -5.57 0.10 -18.17
N THR A 105 -4.54 0.50 -17.44
CA THR A 105 -3.99 -0.37 -16.40
C THR A 105 -4.01 0.31 -15.05
N GLY A 106 -4.07 -0.50 -14.02
CA GLY A 106 -3.90 -0.07 -12.65
C GLY A 106 -2.95 -1.02 -11.93
N ILE A 107 -2.19 -0.52 -10.98
CA ILE A 107 -1.25 -1.31 -10.19
C ILE A 107 -1.78 -1.38 -8.76
N LEU A 108 -1.97 -2.61 -8.29
CA LEU A 108 -2.21 -2.95 -6.90
C LEU A 108 -0.93 -3.53 -6.32
N GLU A 109 -0.44 -2.95 -5.24
CA GLU A 109 0.56 -3.58 -4.39
C GLU A 109 -0.15 -4.19 -3.19
N TYR A 110 0.13 -5.46 -2.88
CA TYR A 110 -0.51 -6.19 -1.79
C TYR A 110 0.49 -7.10 -1.08
N SER A 111 0.21 -7.39 0.20
CA SER A 111 0.99 -8.36 0.97
C SER A 111 0.58 -9.78 0.58
N GLY A 112 1.51 -10.55 0.02
CA GLY A 112 1.32 -11.98 -0.25
C GLY A 112 2.20 -12.84 0.67
N GLU A 113 1.65 -13.95 1.15
CA GLU A 113 2.40 -14.93 1.93
C GLU A 113 3.14 -15.89 0.99
N THR A 114 4.45 -16.03 1.18
CA THR A 114 5.29 -16.95 0.43
C THR A 114 6.03 -17.87 1.38
N ILE A 115 6.71 -18.90 0.86
CA ILE A 115 7.58 -19.76 1.68
C ILE A 115 8.71 -18.98 2.40
N PHE A 116 8.99 -17.74 1.99
CA PHE A 116 9.96 -16.83 2.62
C PHE A 116 9.30 -15.81 3.55
N GLY A 117 8.03 -16.01 3.90
CA GLY A 117 7.22 -15.08 4.69
C GLY A 117 6.42 -14.10 3.84
N VAL A 118 5.88 -13.07 4.49
CA VAL A 118 5.03 -12.05 3.86
C VAL A 118 5.88 -11.04 3.11
N ARG A 119 5.58 -10.85 1.82
CA ARG A 119 6.29 -9.90 0.94
C ARG A 119 5.29 -9.02 0.18
N PRO A 120 5.66 -7.78 -0.18
CA PRO A 120 4.87 -6.99 -1.12
C PRO A 120 4.96 -7.61 -2.52
N ILE A 121 3.80 -7.83 -3.13
CA ILE A 121 3.62 -8.31 -4.50
C ILE A 121 2.85 -7.26 -5.27
N GLN A 122 3.16 -7.10 -6.56
CA GLN A 122 2.43 -6.20 -7.45
C GLN A 122 1.56 -7.01 -8.41
N ALA A 123 0.34 -6.53 -8.61
CA ALA A 123 -0.59 -6.99 -9.62
C ALA A 123 -0.97 -5.81 -10.52
N LYS A 124 -1.03 -6.06 -11.82
CA LYS A 124 -1.52 -5.11 -12.83
C LYS A 124 -2.94 -5.51 -13.22
N ALA A 125 -3.91 -4.66 -12.91
CA ALA A 125 -5.26 -4.75 -13.45
C ALA A 125 -5.24 -4.27 -14.91
N LEU A 126 -5.89 -5.03 -15.78
CA LEU A 126 -6.25 -4.61 -17.13
C LEU A 126 -7.70 -4.18 -17.10
N LEU A 127 -7.96 -2.94 -17.50
CA LEU A 127 -9.26 -2.31 -17.47
C LEU A 127 -9.76 -2.06 -18.89
N LYS A 128 -11.02 -2.40 -19.11
CA LYS A 128 -11.77 -2.11 -20.34
C LYS A 128 -13.15 -1.58 -19.93
N ASP A 129 -13.57 -0.47 -20.53
CA ASP A 129 -14.87 0.16 -20.23
C ASP A 129 -15.16 0.40 -18.73
N GLY A 130 -14.15 0.77 -17.93
CA GLY A 130 -14.36 1.04 -16.50
C GLY A 130 -14.37 -0.20 -15.60
N VAL A 131 -14.12 -1.39 -16.15
CA VAL A 131 -14.16 -2.66 -15.41
C VAL A 131 -12.81 -3.35 -15.53
N VAL A 132 -12.33 -3.92 -14.43
CA VAL A 132 -11.15 -4.80 -14.47
C VAL A 132 -11.58 -6.10 -15.13
N VAL A 133 -11.00 -6.40 -16.29
CA VAL A 133 -11.27 -7.65 -17.03
C VAL A 133 -10.29 -8.75 -16.68
N LYS A 134 -9.12 -8.38 -16.12
CA LYS A 134 -8.03 -9.32 -15.89
C LYS A 134 -7.02 -8.74 -14.91
N TRP A 135 -6.43 -9.58 -14.07
CA TRP A 135 -5.24 -9.24 -13.31
C TRP A 135 -4.06 -10.05 -13.80
N ILE A 136 -2.92 -9.40 -13.95
CA ILE A 136 -1.67 -10.03 -14.38
C ILE A 136 -0.52 -9.62 -13.47
N SER A 137 0.48 -10.49 -13.32
CA SER A 137 1.76 -10.12 -12.74
C SER A 137 2.49 -9.16 -13.68
N PRO A 138 2.91 -7.96 -13.24
CA PRO A 138 3.65 -7.03 -14.09
C PRO A 138 5.03 -7.57 -14.48
N LYS A 139 5.59 -8.51 -13.71
CA LYS A 139 6.91 -9.10 -13.95
C LYS A 139 6.89 -10.20 -15.02
N SER A 140 5.85 -11.02 -15.04
CA SER A 140 5.77 -12.20 -15.90
C SER A 140 4.66 -12.14 -16.95
N GLY A 141 3.73 -11.18 -16.85
CA GLY A 141 2.52 -11.13 -17.68
C GLY A 141 1.52 -12.26 -17.41
N MET A 142 1.81 -13.12 -16.42
CA MET A 142 0.94 -14.25 -16.06
C MET A 142 -0.32 -13.76 -15.37
N GLU A 143 -1.45 -14.37 -15.72
CA GLU A 143 -2.75 -14.07 -15.13
C GLU A 143 -2.79 -14.50 -13.67
N ILE A 144 -3.40 -13.68 -12.83
CA ILE A 144 -3.66 -13.96 -11.42
C ILE A 144 -5.13 -14.37 -11.32
N LYS A 145 -5.44 -15.48 -10.62
CA LYS A 145 -6.78 -16.08 -10.54
C LYS A 145 -7.31 -16.16 -9.11
#